data_AF-A0A7G8UGB4-F1
#
_entry.id   AF-A0A7G8UGB4-F1
#
_cell.length_a   1.000
_cell.length_b   1.000
_cell.length_c   1.000
_cell.angle_alpha   90.00
_cell.angle_beta   90.00
_cell.angle_gamma   90.00
#
_symmetry.space_group_name_H-M   'P 1'
#
loop_
_entity.id
_entity.type
_entity.pdbx_description
1 polymer ?
#
loop_
_entity_poly.entity_id
_entity_poly.type
_entity_poly.pdbx_seq_one_letter_code
_entity_poly.pdbx_strand_id
1 'polypeptide(L)'
;MERMSYPLMEIARIGALFIPGDMLEYVMPEERREYPILAGETYSEFAVGDEVDFVEENFNGLKRMLLLTERIDPTRKTYASLWIRRPENPSRGEVMVAGGALPAEGYVIQPLWPEILRAFEGHPTHWVRNAGETVYYPICNSDEEIVGVLELTANITPCFI
;
A
#
# COMPACT_ATOMS: atom_id res chain seq x y z
N MET A 1 32.69 6.00 7.48
CA MET A 1 31.79 4.86 7.22
C MET A 1 30.98 5.23 5.99
N GLU A 2 31.28 4.64 4.83
CA GLU A 2 30.40 4.78 3.66
C GLU A 2 29.05 4.16 4.03
N ARG A 3 27.96 4.91 3.88
CA ARG A 3 26.61 4.34 4.07
C ARG A 3 26.34 3.45 2.86
N MET A 4 26.20 2.15 3.08
CA MET A 4 25.68 1.24 2.06
C MET A 4 24.29 1.72 1.66
N SER A 5 24.07 1.89 0.35
CA SER A 5 22.73 2.08 -0.19
C SER A 5 22.23 0.77 -0.78
N TYR A 6 21.00 0.41 -0.46
CA TYR A 6 20.36 -0.81 -0.94
C TYR A 6 19.52 -0.52 -2.19
N PRO A 7 19.42 -1.44 -3.17
CA PRO A 7 18.41 -1.35 -4.23
C PRO A 7 17.00 -1.22 -3.64
N LEU A 8 16.12 -0.44 -4.29
CA LEU A 8 14.76 -0.22 -3.75
C LEU A 8 13.96 -1.52 -3.59
N MET A 9 14.17 -2.46 -4.51
CA MET A 9 13.58 -3.80 -4.43
C MET A 9 14.05 -4.59 -3.21
N GLU A 10 15.30 -4.43 -2.80
CA GLU A 10 15.82 -5.09 -1.60
C GLU A 10 15.19 -4.50 -0.34
N ILE A 11 15.00 -3.18 -0.29
CA ILE A 11 14.28 -2.51 0.80
C ILE A 11 12.84 -3.01 0.86
N ALA A 12 12.14 -3.07 -0.29
CA ALA A 12 10.77 -3.56 -0.35
C ALA A 12 10.66 -5.02 0.11
N ARG A 13 11.58 -5.89 -0.32
CA ARG A 13 11.63 -7.29 0.13
C ARG A 13 11.84 -7.40 1.64
N ILE A 14 12.78 -6.64 2.20
CA ILE A 14 13.04 -6.65 3.65
C ILE A 14 11.81 -6.13 4.41
N GLY A 15 11.22 -5.02 3.97
CA GLY A 15 10.02 -4.45 4.58
C GLY A 15 8.83 -5.40 4.57
N ALA A 16 8.59 -6.06 3.43
CA ALA A 16 7.52 -7.05 3.26
C ALA A 16 7.60 -8.21 4.25
N LEU A 17 8.80 -8.63 4.67
CA LEU A 17 8.98 -9.70 5.69
C LEU A 17 8.41 -9.33 7.06
N PHE A 18 8.24 -8.03 7.35
CA PHE A 18 7.76 -7.55 8.65
C PHE A 18 6.30 -7.07 8.61
N ILE A 19 5.67 -7.06 7.43
CA ILE A 19 4.28 -6.65 7.28
C ILE A 19 3.40 -7.90 7.41
N PRO A 20 2.61 -8.06 8.49
CA PRO A 20 1.72 -9.19 8.64
C PRO A 20 0.52 -9.00 7.70
N GLY A 21 0.37 -9.88 6.70
CA GLY A 21 -0.75 -9.80 5.77
C GLY A 21 -2.11 -9.91 6.47
N ASP A 22 -2.23 -10.73 7.52
CA ASP A 22 -3.48 -10.83 8.28
C ASP A 22 -3.90 -9.47 8.85
N MET A 23 -2.96 -8.66 9.36
CA MET A 23 -3.27 -7.31 9.83
C MET A 23 -3.77 -6.41 8.69
N LEU A 24 -3.25 -6.57 7.48
CA LEU A 24 -3.69 -5.82 6.30
C LEU A 24 -5.07 -6.29 5.82
N GLU A 25 -5.37 -7.57 5.93
CA GLU A 25 -6.69 -8.13 5.62
C GLU A 25 -7.76 -7.65 6.60
N TYR A 26 -7.43 -7.58 7.90
CA TYR A 26 -8.33 -7.18 8.99
C TYR A 26 -8.20 -5.72 9.41
N VAL A 27 -7.54 -4.86 8.60
CA VAL A 27 -7.41 -3.42 8.91
C VAL A 27 -8.75 -2.69 8.76
N MET A 28 -9.63 -3.19 7.89
CA MET A 28 -10.99 -2.73 7.74
C MET A 28 -11.94 -3.57 8.62
N PRO A 29 -12.94 -2.94 9.26
CA PRO A 29 -14.02 -3.65 9.95
C PRO A 29 -14.73 -4.63 9.02
N GLU A 30 -15.29 -5.68 9.58
CA GLU A 30 -16.04 -6.70 8.86
C GLU A 30 -17.15 -6.09 8.00
N GLU A 31 -17.81 -5.05 8.49
CA GLU A 31 -18.87 -4.32 7.81
C GLU A 31 -18.40 -3.69 6.49
N ARG A 32 -17.18 -3.15 6.43
CA ARG A 32 -16.61 -2.57 5.18
C ARG A 32 -16.03 -3.65 4.25
N ARG A 33 -15.64 -4.80 4.80
CA ARG A 33 -15.18 -5.96 4.02
C ARG A 33 -16.36 -6.68 3.36
N GLU A 34 -17.48 -6.81 4.06
CA GLU A 34 -18.69 -7.49 3.60
C GLU A 34 -19.62 -6.60 2.78
N TYR A 35 -19.73 -5.32 3.14
CA TYR A 35 -20.45 -4.32 2.36
C TYR A 35 -19.43 -3.39 1.70
N PRO A 36 -18.94 -3.73 0.50
CA PRO A 36 -18.32 -2.69 -0.32
C PRO A 36 -19.39 -1.62 -0.46
N ILE A 37 -19.18 -0.46 0.17
CA ILE A 37 -20.09 0.69 0.10
C ILE A 37 -20.63 0.72 -1.32
N LEU A 38 -21.92 0.40 -1.47
CA LEU A 38 -22.57 0.34 -2.77
C LEU A 38 -22.45 1.76 -3.33
N ALA A 39 -21.43 1.99 -4.15
CA ALA A 39 -21.32 3.14 -5.05
C ALA A 39 -22.38 3.03 -6.16
N GLY A 40 -23.60 2.63 -5.78
CA GLY A 40 -24.71 2.30 -6.64
C GLY A 40 -25.79 3.38 -6.68
N GLU A 41 -25.84 4.30 -5.72
CA GLU A 41 -26.83 5.39 -5.73
C GLU A 41 -26.27 6.78 -5.40
N THR A 42 -25.01 6.88 -4.99
CA THR A 42 -24.29 8.14 -4.86
C THR A 42 -22.96 8.03 -5.61
N TYR A 43 -22.67 9.03 -6.45
CA TYR A 43 -21.39 9.25 -7.14
C TYR A 43 -20.25 9.58 -6.16
N SER A 44 -20.15 8.84 -5.06
CA SER A 44 -19.12 9.02 -4.05
C SER A 44 -17.88 8.25 -4.49
N GLU A 45 -16.99 8.94 -5.19
CA GLU A 45 -15.63 8.44 -5.52
C GLU A 45 -14.73 8.38 -4.28
N PHE A 46 -15.18 8.95 -3.16
CA PHE A 46 -14.43 9.10 -1.92
C PHE A 46 -14.39 7.80 -1.12
N ALA A 47 -13.18 7.32 -0.82
CA ALA A 47 -12.93 6.25 0.15
C ALA A 47 -12.86 6.79 1.61
N VAL A 48 -12.96 8.12 1.76
CA VAL A 48 -12.69 8.88 2.99
C VAL A 48 -13.89 9.79 3.28
N GLY A 49 -14.87 9.26 4.00
CA GLY A 49 -15.76 10.07 4.82
C GLY A 49 -15.24 10.04 6.26
N ASP A 50 -15.59 11.02 7.08
CA ASP A 50 -15.19 11.18 8.50
C ASP A 50 -15.51 9.99 9.43
N GLU A 51 -16.02 8.88 8.89
CA GLU A 51 -16.45 7.65 9.57
C GLU A 51 -15.73 6.42 9.00
N VAL A 52 -14.42 6.50 8.73
CA VAL A 52 -13.66 5.26 8.54
C VAL A 52 -13.25 4.73 9.90
N ASP A 53 -14.10 3.86 10.45
CA ASP A 53 -13.67 2.97 11.52
C ASP A 53 -12.58 2.07 10.94
N PHE A 54 -11.34 2.26 11.38
CA PHE A 54 -10.27 1.29 11.15
C PHE A 54 -10.13 0.45 12.42
N VAL A 55 -9.67 -0.79 12.28
CA VAL A 55 -9.16 -1.51 13.44
C VAL A 55 -7.84 -0.84 13.83
N GLU A 56 -7.90 0.11 14.77
CA GLU A 56 -6.82 1.02 15.12
C GLU A 56 -5.49 0.30 15.42
N GLU A 57 -5.57 -0.84 16.10
CA GLU A 57 -4.41 -1.68 16.40
C GLU A 57 -3.70 -2.16 15.12
N ASN A 58 -4.46 -2.70 14.16
CA ASN A 58 -3.95 -3.17 12.88
C ASN A 58 -3.37 -2.00 12.08
N PHE A 59 -4.12 -0.90 11.98
CA PHE A 59 -3.68 0.29 11.24
C PHE A 59 -2.37 0.85 11.79
N ASN A 60 -2.28 1.06 13.11
CA ASN A 60 -1.09 1.60 13.77
C ASN A 60 0.10 0.64 13.68
N GLY A 61 -0.15 -0.67 13.78
CA GLY A 61 0.86 -1.72 13.56
C GLY A 61 1.48 -1.63 12.17
N LEU A 62 0.63 -1.64 11.13
CA LEU A 62 1.04 -1.50 9.73
C LEU A 62 1.77 -0.18 9.48
N LYS A 63 1.22 0.94 9.96
CA LYS A 63 1.83 2.28 9.86
C LYS A 63 3.25 2.29 10.41
N ARG A 64 3.46 1.67 11.57
CA ARG A 64 4.79 1.56 12.19
C ARG A 64 5.75 0.74 11.33
N MET A 65 5.28 -0.36 10.73
CA MET A 65 6.11 -1.18 9.83
C MET A 65 6.50 -0.43 8.55
N LEU A 66 5.60 0.37 7.98
CA LEU A 66 5.93 1.24 6.83
C LEU A 66 7.00 2.27 7.20
N LEU A 67 6.86 2.94 8.34
CA LEU A 67 7.87 3.90 8.82
C LEU A 67 9.23 3.25 9.11
N LEU A 68 9.27 1.97 9.53
CA LEU A 68 10.51 1.22 9.69
C LEU A 68 11.10 0.83 8.33
N THR A 69 10.26 0.43 7.38
CA THR A 69 10.66 0.12 6.00
C THR A 69 11.34 1.32 5.34
N GLU A 70 10.77 2.51 5.50
CA GLU A 70 11.35 3.77 4.99
C GLU A 70 12.72 4.10 5.59
N ARG A 71 13.01 3.58 6.79
CA ARG A 71 14.25 3.80 7.54
C ARG A 71 15.34 2.75 7.28
N ILE A 72 15.07 1.71 6.48
CA ILE A 72 16.07 0.71 6.10
C ILE A 72 17.25 1.38 5.38
N ASP A 73 16.96 2.30 4.45
CA ASP A 73 17.96 3.18 3.83
C ASP A 73 17.48 4.64 3.86
N PRO A 74 17.84 5.40 4.91
CA PRO A 74 17.42 6.80 5.06
C PRO A 74 17.99 7.73 3.97
N THR A 75 19.02 7.30 3.23
CA THR A 75 19.66 8.15 2.21
C THR A 75 18.81 8.30 0.96
N ARG A 76 17.94 7.33 0.68
CA ARG A 76 17.05 7.29 -0.48
C ARG A 76 15.77 8.10 -0.33
N LYS A 77 15.42 8.52 0.89
CA LYS A 77 14.17 9.24 1.20
C LYS A 77 12.95 8.55 0.59
N THR A 78 12.76 7.29 0.99
CA THR A 78 11.69 6.46 0.46
C THR A 78 10.35 6.78 1.14
N TYR A 79 9.27 6.51 0.42
CA TYR A 79 7.90 6.56 0.91
C TYR A 79 7.24 5.20 0.67
N ALA A 80 6.62 4.65 1.70
CA ALA A 80 5.97 3.35 1.65
C ALA A 80 4.44 3.49 1.73
N SER A 81 3.70 2.61 1.06
CA SER A 81 2.26 2.48 1.22
C SER A 81 1.78 1.07 0.96
N LEU A 82 0.63 0.72 1.55
CA LEU A 82 -0.06 -0.53 1.35
C LEU A 82 -1.31 -0.29 0.53
N TRP A 83 -1.37 -0.98 -0.60
CA TRP A 83 -2.51 -0.99 -1.49
C TRP A 83 -3.33 -2.25 -1.28
N ILE A 84 -4.64 -2.09 -1.36
CA ILE A 84 -5.59 -3.20 -1.42
C ILE A 84 -6.39 -3.12 -2.72
N ARG A 85 -6.86 -4.26 -3.22
CA ARG A 85 -7.81 -4.33 -4.35
C ARG A 85 -9.23 -4.26 -3.83
N ARG A 86 -10.11 -3.74 -4.68
CA ARG A 86 -11.56 -3.82 -4.46
C ARG A 86 -12.07 -5.22 -4.87
N PRO A 87 -12.74 -5.97 -3.99
CA PRO A 87 -13.29 -7.28 -4.34
C PRO A 87 -14.28 -7.24 -5.50
N GLU A 88 -15.10 -6.19 -5.57
CA GLU A 88 -16.13 -5.98 -6.60
C GLU A 88 -15.57 -5.53 -7.95
N ASN A 89 -14.39 -4.92 -7.95
CA ASN A 89 -13.70 -4.54 -9.18
C ASN A 89 -12.18 -4.67 -9.00
N PRO A 90 -11.61 -5.83 -9.33
CA PRO A 90 -10.18 -6.08 -9.13
C PRO A 90 -9.26 -5.18 -9.98
N SER A 91 -9.78 -4.41 -10.94
CA SER A 91 -8.98 -3.40 -11.66
C SER A 91 -8.85 -2.06 -10.92
N ARG A 92 -9.48 -1.93 -9.74
CA ARG A 92 -9.40 -0.76 -8.88
C ARG A 92 -8.86 -1.12 -7.49
N GLY A 93 -8.24 -0.14 -6.86
CA GLY A 93 -7.71 -0.27 -5.51
C GLY A 93 -7.61 1.06 -4.78
N GLU A 94 -7.24 0.98 -3.51
CA GLU A 94 -7.09 2.12 -2.62
C GLU A 94 -5.85 1.94 -1.75
N VAL A 95 -5.25 3.06 -1.33
CA VAL A 95 -4.18 3.05 -0.35
C VAL A 95 -4.82 2.93 1.03
N MET A 96 -4.52 1.83 1.70
CA MET A 96 -5.06 1.52 3.01
C MET A 96 -4.23 2.17 4.12
N VAL A 97 -2.90 2.08 4.00
CA VAL A 97 -1.97 2.69 4.96
C VAL A 97 -0.82 3.30 4.19
N ALA A 98 -0.45 4.54 4.50
CA ALA A 98 0.75 5.18 3.96
C ALA A 98 1.75 5.43 5.10
N GLY A 99 3.06 5.42 4.83
CA GLY A 99 4.12 5.67 5.80
C GLY A 99 4.33 7.15 6.09
N GLY A 100 5.50 7.70 5.78
CA GLY A 100 5.82 9.11 5.99
C GLY A 100 5.09 10.08 5.04
N ALA A 101 4.53 9.55 3.95
CA ALA A 101 3.62 10.27 3.06
C ALA A 101 2.19 10.26 3.60
N LEU A 102 1.49 11.38 3.51
CA LEU A 102 0.05 11.45 3.73
C LEU A 102 -0.65 11.41 2.37
N PRO A 103 -1.65 10.54 2.18
CA PRO A 103 -2.54 10.62 1.03
C PRO A 103 -3.21 12.00 0.99
N ALA A 104 -3.54 12.48 -0.21
CA ALA A 104 -4.34 13.69 -0.34
C ALA A 104 -5.69 13.53 0.39
N GLU A 105 -6.21 14.64 0.93
CA GLU A 105 -7.54 14.66 1.52
C GLU A 105 -8.58 14.23 0.48
N GLY A 106 -9.45 13.28 0.84
CA GLY A 106 -10.40 12.69 -0.11
C GLY A 106 -9.80 11.70 -1.10
N TYR A 107 -8.63 11.10 -0.80
CA TYR A 107 -8.02 10.08 -1.67
C TYR A 107 -9.04 8.99 -2.08
N VAL A 108 -9.22 8.85 -3.38
CA VAL A 108 -10.29 8.06 -3.99
C VAL A 108 -9.83 6.65 -4.37
N ILE A 109 -10.79 5.75 -4.58
CA ILE A 109 -10.52 4.47 -5.24
C ILE A 109 -10.01 4.76 -6.66
N GLN A 110 -8.86 4.21 -7.05
CA GLN A 110 -8.23 4.49 -8.34
C GLN A 110 -8.14 3.26 -9.24
N PRO A 111 -8.12 3.44 -10.58
CA PRO A 111 -7.68 2.40 -11.49
C PRO A 111 -6.24 1.99 -11.18
N LEU A 112 -6.01 0.68 -11.08
CA LEU A 112 -4.69 0.11 -10.92
C LEU A 112 -3.98 0.04 -12.27
N TRP A 113 -2.68 0.35 -12.27
CA TRP A 113 -1.82 0.29 -13.47
C TRP A 113 -1.12 -1.08 -13.60
N PRO A 114 -0.53 -1.41 -14.76
CA PRO A 114 -0.01 -2.75 -15.03
C PRO A 114 1.03 -3.25 -14.02
N GLU A 115 1.89 -2.38 -13.51
CA GLU A 115 2.95 -2.74 -12.57
C GLU A 115 2.41 -3.23 -11.23
N ILE A 116 1.42 -2.52 -10.66
CA ILE A 116 0.79 -2.92 -9.41
C ILE A 116 -0.15 -4.12 -9.61
N LEU A 117 -0.84 -4.22 -10.76
CA LEU A 117 -1.67 -5.39 -11.09
C LEU A 117 -0.84 -6.68 -11.12
N ARG A 118 0.34 -6.66 -11.74
CA ARG A 118 1.26 -7.81 -11.74
C ARG A 118 1.76 -8.17 -10.34
N ALA A 119 1.95 -7.18 -9.46
CA ALA A 119 2.32 -7.46 -8.08
C ALA A 119 1.18 -8.19 -7.34
N PHE A 120 -0.07 -7.84 -7.60
CA PHE A 120 -1.23 -8.60 -7.11
C PHE A 120 -1.38 -10.01 -7.70
N GLU A 121 -0.61 -10.36 -8.75
CA GLU A 121 -0.49 -11.71 -9.29
C GLU A 121 0.70 -12.49 -8.70
N GLY A 122 1.40 -11.90 -7.71
CA GLY A 122 2.54 -12.52 -7.03
C GLY A 122 3.89 -12.21 -7.66
N HIS A 123 3.95 -11.26 -8.59
CA HIS A 123 5.18 -10.89 -9.27
C HIS A 123 5.66 -9.50 -8.81
N PRO A 124 6.71 -9.41 -7.96
CA PRO A 124 7.29 -8.11 -7.61
C PRO A 124 7.69 -7.35 -8.87
N THR A 125 7.33 -6.07 -8.94
CA THR A 125 7.62 -5.24 -10.11
C THR A 125 8.42 -4.01 -9.74
N HIS A 126 9.19 -3.53 -10.71
CA HIS A 126 9.97 -2.30 -10.61
C HIS A 126 9.59 -1.39 -11.76
N TRP A 127 9.28 -0.15 -11.43
CA TRP A 127 8.92 0.91 -12.36
C TRP A 127 9.91 2.07 -12.23
N VAL A 128 10.74 2.25 -13.26
CA VAL A 128 11.59 3.43 -13.39
C VAL A 128 10.74 4.57 -13.93
N ARG A 129 10.65 5.66 -13.14
CA ARG A 129 9.94 6.89 -13.47
C ARG A 129 10.96 7.99 -13.80
N ASN A 130 10.54 9.07 -14.45
CA ASN A 130 11.46 10.09 -14.98
C ASN A 130 12.46 10.69 -13.95
N ALA A 131 12.05 10.83 -12.68
CA ALA A 131 12.87 11.42 -11.62
C ALA A 131 13.14 10.46 -10.45
N GLY A 132 12.68 9.21 -10.53
CA GLY A 132 12.72 8.29 -9.40
C GLY A 132 12.33 6.87 -9.79
N GLU A 133 12.14 6.03 -8.80
CA GLU A 133 11.75 4.64 -8.99
C GLU A 133 10.66 4.27 -7.99
N THR A 134 9.80 3.36 -8.42
CA THR A 134 8.76 2.75 -7.59
C THR A 134 8.86 1.24 -7.71
N VAL A 135 8.78 0.55 -6.59
CA VAL A 135 8.70 -0.92 -6.53
C VAL A 135 7.36 -1.32 -5.93
N TYR A 136 6.78 -2.38 -6.48
CA TYR A 136 5.59 -3.03 -5.97
C TYR A 136 5.95 -4.44 -5.52
N TYR A 137 5.61 -4.79 -4.29
CA TYR A 137 5.92 -6.09 -3.70
C TYR A 137 4.66 -6.72 -3.11
N PRO A 138 4.30 -7.97 -3.45
CA PRO A 138 3.11 -8.64 -2.92
C PRO A 138 3.23 -8.86 -1.41
N ILE A 139 2.12 -8.66 -0.71
CA ILE A 139 1.98 -8.97 0.72
C ILE A 139 1.00 -10.14 0.85
N CYS A 140 1.48 -11.23 1.45
CA CYS A 140 0.69 -12.42 1.71
C CYS A 140 0.21 -12.47 3.17
N ASN A 141 -0.99 -12.99 3.39
CA ASN A 141 -1.46 -13.39 4.72
C ASN A 141 -0.88 -14.74 5.15
N SER A 142 -1.30 -15.24 6.31
CA SER A 142 -0.82 -16.51 6.86
C SER A 142 -1.21 -17.75 6.03
N ASP A 143 -2.22 -17.64 5.18
CA ASP A 143 -2.68 -18.68 4.24
C ASP A 143 -1.97 -18.60 2.86
N GLU A 144 -0.91 -17.81 2.76
CA GLU A 144 -0.16 -17.55 1.52
C GLU A 144 -0.96 -16.80 0.42
N GLU A 145 -2.13 -16.26 0.75
CA GLU A 145 -2.96 -15.47 -0.17
C GLU A 145 -2.47 -14.02 -0.25
N ILE A 146 -2.44 -13.44 -1.45
CA ILE A 146 -2.03 -12.04 -1.66
C ILE A 146 -3.18 -11.13 -1.26
N VAL A 147 -3.03 -10.47 -0.11
CA VAL A 147 -4.03 -9.56 0.46
C VAL A 147 -3.74 -8.09 0.19
N GLY A 148 -2.54 -7.78 -0.30
CA GLY A 148 -2.13 -6.41 -0.57
C GLY A 148 -0.85 -6.31 -1.38
N VAL A 149 -0.48 -5.07 -1.68
CA VAL A 149 0.80 -4.73 -2.31
C VAL A 149 1.47 -3.60 -1.54
N LEU A 150 2.74 -3.81 -1.18
CA LEU A 150 3.63 -2.75 -0.71
C LEU A 150 4.14 -1.97 -1.93
N GLU A 151 3.77 -0.69 -2.02
CA GLU A 151 4.46 0.27 -2.87
C GLU A 151 5.58 0.94 -2.07
N LEU A 152 6.78 0.98 -2.65
CA LEU A 152 7.89 1.78 -2.15
C LEU A 152 8.37 2.70 -3.26
N THR A 153 8.38 4.01 -3.02
CA THR A 153 8.77 5.03 -4.00
C THR A 153 9.96 5.84 -3.49
N ALA A 154 10.94 6.13 -4.36
CA ALA A 154 12.11 6.92 -4.04
C ALA A 154 12.33 8.06 -5.05
N ASN A 155 12.76 9.23 -4.55
CA ASN A 155 13.11 10.43 -5.34
C ASN A 155 11.97 11.03 -6.19
N ILE A 156 10.73 10.58 -5.99
CA ILE A 156 9.53 11.12 -6.64
C ILE A 156 8.35 11.02 -5.68
N THR A 157 7.31 11.80 -5.93
CA THR A 157 6.05 11.70 -5.21
C THR A 157 5.41 10.31 -5.44
N PRO A 158 4.92 9.65 -4.38
CA PRO A 158 4.14 8.42 -4.51
C PRO A 158 2.92 8.62 -5.40
N CYS A 159 2.36 7.52 -5.92
CA CYS A 159 1.20 7.58 -6.83
C CYS A 159 -0.10 8.03 -6.14
N PHE A 160 -0.09 8.12 -4.81
CA PHE A 160 -1.27 8.38 -3.98
C PHE A 160 -1.31 9.74 -3.26
N ILE A 161 -0.31 10.60 -3.51
CA ILE A 161 -0.33 12.00 -3.05
C ILE A 161 -0.88 12.89 -4.16
#